data_AF-A0A7V1FW73-F1
#
_entry.id   AF-A0A7V1FW73-F1
#
_cell.length_a   1.000
_cell.length_b   1.000
_cell.length_c   1.000
_cell.angle_alpha   90.00
_cell.angle_beta   90.00
_cell.angle_gamma   90.00
#
_symmetry.space_group_name_H-M   'P 1'
#
loop_
_entity.id
_entity.type
_entity.pdbx_description
1 polymer ?
#
loop_
_entity_poly.entity_id
_entity_poly.type
_entity_poly.pdbx_seq_one_letter_code
_entity_poly.pdbx_strand_id
1 'polypeptide(L)'
;MDDKDLKIIEIRAEDSRTPFTEIAKRIRVSESTVRKRIKNLEDEGVIKKYSIIIDPAKIGYNTVAIVGLDVEPTKFLSVASKLTEFKEVKYVAT
;
A
#
# COMPACT_ATOMS: atom_id res chain seq x y z
N MET A 1 7.75 13.96 9.10
CA MET A 1 8.49 12.80 8.59
C MET A 1 9.98 13.11 8.57
N ASP A 2 10.80 12.26 9.20
CA ASP A 2 12.27 12.38 9.23
C ASP A 2 12.98 11.12 8.68
N ASP A 3 14.32 11.10 8.67
CA ASP A 3 15.13 9.97 8.16
C ASP A 3 14.85 8.64 8.88
N LYS A 4 14.43 8.68 10.15
CA LYS A 4 14.09 7.45 10.89
C LYS A 4 12.73 6.93 10.47
N ASP A 5 11.78 7.81 10.18
CA ASP A 5 10.49 7.42 9.62
C ASP A 5 10.66 6.76 8.25
N LEU A 6 11.52 7.32 7.38
CA LEU A 6 11.85 6.71 6.09
C LEU A 6 12.43 5.30 6.25
N LYS A 7 13.37 5.10 7.17
CA LYS A 7 13.92 3.76 7.46
C LYS A 7 12.87 2.79 8.01
N ILE A 8 11.94 3.26 8.83
CA ILE A 8 10.83 2.44 9.33
C ILE A 8 9.96 1.98 8.15
N ILE A 9 9.66 2.88 7.22
CA ILE A 9 8.88 2.58 6.01
C ILE A 9 9.61 1.56 5.14
N GLU A 10 10.91 1.73 4.89
CA GLU A 10 11.72 0.78 4.13
C GLU A 10 11.68 -0.62 4.74
N ILE A 11 11.93 -0.74 6.05
CA ILE A 11 11.90 -2.03 6.74
C ILE A 11 10.51 -2.68 6.63
N ARG A 12 9.44 -1.89 6.78
CA ARG A 12 8.06 -2.41 6.70
C ARG A 12 7.61 -2.72 5.28
N ALA A 13 8.15 -2.04 4.27
CA ALA A 13 7.90 -2.33 2.87
C ALA A 13 8.56 -3.65 2.45
N GLU A 14 9.72 -3.97 3.01
CA GLU A 14 10.40 -5.25 2.82
C GLU A 14 9.67 -6.39 3.56
N ASP A 15 9.41 -6.22 4.86
CA ASP A 15 8.61 -7.14 5.65
C ASP A 15 7.73 -6.39 6.66
N SER A 16 6.44 -6.36 6.36
CA SER A 16 5.46 -5.67 7.19
C SER A 16 5.30 -6.32 8.57
N ARG A 17 5.83 -7.53 8.80
CA ARG A 17 5.75 -8.26 10.07
C ARG A 17 6.98 -8.09 10.96
N THR A 18 8.02 -7.38 10.52
CA THR A 18 9.25 -7.22 11.31
C THR A 18 8.94 -6.66 12.71
N PRO A 19 9.34 -7.35 13.81
CA PRO A 19 9.02 -6.93 15.17
C PRO A 19 9.54 -5.52 15.49
N PHE A 20 8.79 -4.76 16.30
CA PHE A 20 9.21 -3.40 16.69
C PHE A 20 10.55 -3.39 17.43
N THR A 21 10.85 -4.42 18.21
CA THR A 21 12.14 -4.60 18.90
C THR A 21 13.31 -4.70 17.93
N GLU A 22 13.11 -5.33 16.78
CA GLU A 22 14.13 -5.47 15.75
C GLU A 22 14.33 -4.16 15.00
N ILE A 23 13.24 -3.48 14.62
CA ILE A 23 13.28 -2.14 14.01
C ILE A 23 14.02 -1.16 14.93
N ALA A 24 13.70 -1.20 16.22
CA ALA A 24 14.33 -0.36 17.24
C ALA A 24 15.85 -0.55 17.30
N LYS A 25 16.33 -1.81 17.23
CA LYS A 25 17.77 -2.12 17.14
C LYS A 25 18.39 -1.58 15.86
N ARG A 26 17.75 -1.79 14.69
CA ARG A 26 18.25 -1.36 13.38
C ARG A 26 18.40 0.16 13.29
N ILE A 27 17.45 0.93 13.83
CA ILE A 27 17.45 2.41 13.75
C ILE A 27 17.95 3.12 15.03
N ARG A 28 18.44 2.36 16.01
CA ARG A 28 19.03 2.82 17.28
C ARG A 28 18.11 3.74 18.09
N VAL A 29 16.90 3.27 18.40
CA VAL A 29 15.93 3.94 19.28
C VAL A 29 15.24 2.93 20.21
N SER A 30 14.40 3.39 21.14
CA SER A 30 13.57 2.48 21.94
C SER A 30 12.41 1.89 21.14
N GLU A 31 11.94 0.70 21.53
CA GLU A 31 10.73 0.10 20.94
C GLU A 31 9.51 1.03 21.07
N SER A 32 9.37 1.73 22.19
CA SER A 32 8.29 2.70 22.41
C SER A 32 8.32 3.85 21.40
N THR A 33 9.52 4.29 20.99
CA THR A 33 9.70 5.32 19.96
C THR A 33 9.27 4.79 18.59
N VAL A 34 9.61 3.55 18.24
CA VAL A 34 9.17 2.92 16.98
C VAL A 34 7.65 2.81 16.94
N ARG A 35 7.03 2.30 18.01
CA ARG A 35 5.56 2.17 18.09
C ARG A 35 4.86 3.50 17.88
N LYS A 36 5.33 4.57 18.53
CA LYS A 36 4.78 5.91 18.37
C LYS A 36 4.92 6.43 16.93
N ARG A 37 6.09 6.24 16.31
CA ARG A 37 6.34 6.67 14.93
C ARG A 37 5.47 5.95 13.92
N ILE A 38 5.36 4.62 14.02
CA ILE A 38 4.48 3.84 13.14
C ILE A 38 3.03 4.28 13.29
N LYS A 39 2.56 4.45 14.53
CA LYS A 39 1.22 4.97 14.78
C LYS A 39 0.99 6.35 14.15
N ASN A 40 1.95 7.27 14.27
CA ASN A 40 1.86 8.57 13.63
C ASN A 40 1.80 8.45 12.10
N LEU A 41 2.60 7.57 11.48
CA LEU A 41 2.58 7.33 10.04
C LEU A 41 1.25 6.73 9.56
N GLU A 42 0.59 5.91 10.38
CA GLU A 42 -0.75 5.40 10.13
C GLU A 42 -1.79 6.53 10.25
N ASP A 43 -1.75 7.29 11.35
CA ASP A 43 -2.70 8.37 11.66
C ASP A 43 -2.59 9.51 10.61
N GLU A 44 -1.39 9.77 10.05
CA GLU A 44 -1.14 10.72 8.97
C GLU A 44 -1.49 10.18 7.57
N GLY A 45 -1.86 8.90 7.45
CA GLY A 45 -2.21 8.26 6.18
C GLY A 45 -1.01 7.96 5.26
N VAL A 46 0.21 8.06 5.77
CA VAL A 46 1.44 7.63 5.06
C VAL A 46 1.43 6.11 4.91
N ILE A 47 1.17 5.38 6.00
CA ILE A 47 0.86 3.95 5.97
C ILE A 47 -0.64 3.80 5.77
N LYS A 48 -1.06 3.58 4.52
CA LYS A 48 -2.49 3.49 4.17
C LYS A 48 -3.16 2.20 4.61
N LYS A 49 -2.43 1.08 4.56
CA LYS A 49 -2.92 -0.26 4.95
C LYS A 49 -1.78 -1.25 5.10
N TYR A 50 -2.05 -2.32 5.84
CA TYR A 50 -1.29 -3.56 5.80
C TYR A 50 -1.99 -4.56 4.90
N SER A 51 -1.25 -5.19 3.99
CA SER A 51 -1.83 -6.10 3.02
C SER A 51 -0.87 -7.26 2.72
N ILE A 52 -1.36 -8.20 1.91
CA ILE A 52 -0.58 -9.33 1.43
C ILE A 52 -0.44 -9.22 -0.09
N ILE A 53 0.71 -9.63 -0.60
CA ILE A 53 0.92 -9.82 -2.03
C ILE A 53 0.49 -11.25 -2.34
N ILE A 54 -0.53 -11.39 -3.18
CA ILE A 54 -1.07 -12.68 -3.60
C ILE A 54 -0.64 -12.92 -5.04
N ASP A 55 -0.15 -14.12 -5.33
CA ASP A 55 0.05 -14.60 -6.69
C ASP A 55 -1.32 -14.88 -7.34
N PRO A 56 -1.75 -14.09 -8.36
CA PRO A 56 -3.06 -14.23 -8.96
C PRO A 56 -3.28 -15.60 -9.60
N ALA A 57 -2.23 -16.18 -10.21
CA ALA A 57 -2.32 -17.46 -10.89
C ALA A 57 -2.68 -18.60 -9.93
N LYS A 58 -2.20 -18.52 -8.68
CA LYS A 58 -2.45 -19.53 -7.64
C LYS A 58 -3.87 -19.48 -7.05
N ILE A 59 -4.61 -18.41 -7.32
CA ILE A 59 -6.00 -18.24 -6.83
C ILE A 59 -7.02 -18.26 -7.97
N GLY A 60 -6.65 -18.78 -9.14
CA GLY A 60 -7.56 -18.98 -10.28
C GLY A 60 -7.68 -17.80 -11.24
N TYR A 61 -6.89 -16.73 -11.06
CA TYR A 61 -6.78 -15.67 -12.07
C TYR A 61 -5.72 -16.06 -13.10
N ASN A 62 -6.16 -16.66 -14.19
CA ASN A 62 -5.27 -17.13 -15.26
C ASN A 62 -4.73 -16.01 -16.15
N THR A 63 -5.32 -14.81 -16.07
CA THR A 63 -4.92 -13.64 -16.88
C THR A 63 -4.96 -12.39 -16.02
N VAL A 64 -3.90 -11.58 -16.10
CA VAL A 64 -3.84 -10.21 -15.59
C VAL A 64 -3.57 -9.30 -16.78
N ALA A 65 -4.32 -8.22 -16.91
CA ALA A 65 -4.19 -7.27 -18.02
C ALA A 65 -4.20 -5.83 -17.50
N ILE A 66 -3.42 -4.99 -18.15
CA ILE A 66 -3.50 -3.53 -18.02
C ILE A 66 -4.27 -3.05 -19.25
N VAL A 67 -5.39 -2.37 -19.03
CA VAL A 67 -6.29 -1.91 -20.10
C VAL A 67 -6.26 -0.38 -20.13
N GLY A 68 -5.79 0.18 -21.24
CA GLY A 68 -5.95 1.60 -21.54
C GLY A 68 -7.34 1.83 -22.14
N LEU A 69 -8.07 2.80 -21.61
CA LEU A 69 -9.40 3.16 -22.09
C LEU A 69 -9.38 4.60 -22.60
N ASP A 70 -9.66 4.78 -23.87
CA ASP A 70 -9.94 6.10 -24.44
C ASP A 70 -11.44 6.38 -24.33
N VAL A 71 -11.79 7.50 -23.70
CA VAL A 71 -13.17 7.86 -23.37
C VAL A 71 -13.43 9.32 -23.68
N GLU A 72 -14.65 9.64 -24.07
CA GLU A 72 -15.07 11.03 -24.22
C GLU A 72 -14.81 11.81 -22.90
N PRO A 73 -14.20 13.01 -22.96
CA PRO A 73 -13.85 13.77 -21.75
C PRO A 73 -15.04 14.02 -20.81
N THR A 74 -16.24 14.23 -21.38
CA THR A 74 -17.48 14.45 -20.64
C THR A 74 -17.94 13.22 -19.85
N LYS A 75 -17.52 12.02 -20.25
CA LYS A 75 -17.91 10.74 -19.62
C LYS A 75 -16.82 10.17 -18.70
N PHE A 76 -15.62 10.77 -18.68
CA PHE A 76 -14.45 10.28 -17.95
C PHE A 76 -14.75 9.82 -16.51
N LEU A 77 -15.30 10.71 -15.68
CA LEU A 77 -15.61 10.41 -14.28
C LEU A 77 -16.66 9.30 -14.15
N SER A 78 -17.68 9.31 -15.01
CA SER A 78 -18.75 8.30 -14.98
C SER A 78 -18.22 6.91 -15.35
N VAL A 79 -17.29 6.82 -16.31
CA VAL A 79 -16.65 5.57 -16.69
C VAL A 79 -15.74 5.09 -15.57
N ALA A 80 -14.90 5.98 -15.03
CA ALA A 80 -14.01 5.65 -13.92
C ALA A 80 -14.78 5.10 -12.70
N SER A 81 -15.87 5.77 -12.29
CA SER A 81 -16.72 5.30 -11.19
C SER A 81 -17.31 3.91 -11.48
N LYS A 82 -17.87 3.69 -12.67
CA LYS A 82 -18.42 2.37 -13.04
C LYS A 82 -17.36 1.28 -13.03
N LEU A 83 -16.13 1.57 -13.45
CA LEU A 83 -15.05 0.58 -13.43
C LEU A 83 -14.73 0.10 -12.00
N THR A 84 -14.84 0.98 -11.00
CA THR A 84 -14.59 0.60 -9.60
C THR A 84 -15.63 -0.36 -9.02
N GLU A 85 -16.80 -0.52 -9.67
CA GLU A 85 -17.85 -1.43 -9.24
C GLU A 85 -17.57 -2.89 -9.65
N PHE A 86 -16.69 -3.12 -10.63
CA PHE A 86 -16.31 -4.46 -11.08
C PHE A 86 -15.29 -5.09 -10.12
N LYS A 87 -15.57 -6.31 -9.64
CA LYS A 87 -14.71 -7.02 -8.69
C LYS A 87 -13.34 -7.40 -9.27
N GLU A 88 -13.29 -7.51 -10.59
CA GLU A 88 -12.12 -7.83 -11.39
C GLU A 88 -11.17 -6.64 -11.48
N VAL A 89 -11.68 -5.41 -11.37
CA VAL A 89 -10.87 -4.19 -11.42
C VAL A 89 -10.21 -3.98 -10.06
N LYS A 90 -8.90 -4.27 -9.99
CA LYS A 90 -8.11 -4.09 -8.77
C LYS A 90 -7.60 -2.67 -8.56
N TYR A 91 -7.47 -1.91 -9.65
CA TYR A 91 -6.92 -0.57 -9.63
C TYR A 91 -7.43 0.24 -10.83
N VAL A 92 -7.79 1.49 -10.59
CA VAL A 92 -8.10 2.50 -11.61
C VAL A 92 -7.18 3.69 -11.37
N ALA A 93 -6.47 4.11 -12.40
CA ALA A 93 -5.65 5.32 -12.40
C ALA A 93 -6.08 6.23 -13.54
N THR A 94 -5.90 7.52 -13.30
CA THR A 94 -6.23 8.64 -14.19
C THR A 94 -4.98 9.41 -14.51
#